data_AF-A0A6J7PWN6-F1
#
_entry.id   AF-A0A6J7PWN6-F1
#
_cell.length_a   1.000
_cell.length_b   1.000
_cell.length_c   1.000
_cell.angle_alpha   90.00
_cell.angle_beta   90.00
_cell.angle_gamma   90.00
#
_symmetry.space_group_name_H-M   'P 1'
#
loop_
_entity.id
_entity.type
_entity.pdbx_description
1 polymer ?
#
loop_
_entity_poly.entity_id
_entity_poly.type
_entity_poly.pdbx_seq_one_letter_code
_entity_poly.pdbx_strand_id
1 'polypeptide(L)'
;MRQTAYVVARAHKTAALVRILDIEAPTATLVFCRTRDEVNTLTDTLNGRGYRAAALHGGVDQNQRERVIERLRSGATDLVVATDVAARGLDVDSLTHVINFDVPSATESYVHRIGRVGRAGRAGVAITLAEPREHRMIKTIERVTGTRIPIEKLPTLADLHTRRLEMTRAALIESLAADDLDTFRAVVDSLSEDHDVVEIALAAVRLAHEATGGPVAEVEIPDERAPSGDRSKDRGSDRPKRDGDRGGDRPKDRGGDRPKERGSDRPGGHGKKGAPSGDLVRVQLNLGTEAGIRPQDLVGAIANETGLQGREIGITEIADRFSVVEVPRKRAKDVVTALESTRLRGRKVKARVMHHKG
;
A
#
# COMPACT_ATOMS: atom_id res chain seq x y z
N MET A 1 8.38 23.50 -3.55
CA MET A 1 8.13 22.13 -4.06
C MET A 1 7.86 21.20 -2.89
N ARG A 2 6.77 20.43 -2.91
CA ARG A 2 6.43 19.43 -1.87
C ARG A 2 7.09 18.09 -2.20
N GLN A 3 7.65 17.43 -1.20
CA GLN A 3 8.23 16.10 -1.33
C GLN A 3 7.62 15.18 -0.28
N THR A 4 7.21 13.98 -0.67
CA THR A 4 6.62 12.97 0.23
C THR A 4 7.10 11.58 -0.16
N ALA A 5 7.22 10.67 0.80
CA ALA A 5 7.47 9.26 0.56
C ALA A 5 6.38 8.38 1.18
N TYR A 6 6.12 7.24 0.54
CA TYR A 6 5.24 6.19 1.06
C TYR A 6 6.01 4.88 1.11
N VAL A 7 5.94 4.18 2.23
CA VAL A 7 6.54 2.84 2.38
C VAL A 7 5.50 1.79 2.00
N VAL A 8 5.79 1.01 0.96
CA VAL A 8 4.85 0.08 0.33
C VAL A 8 5.59 -1.18 -0.13
N ALA A 9 5.07 -2.37 0.19
CA ALA A 9 5.57 -3.61 -0.38
C ALA A 9 5.52 -3.59 -1.92
N ARG A 10 6.49 -4.27 -2.55
CA ARG A 10 6.59 -4.35 -4.02
C ARG A 10 5.29 -4.79 -4.69
N ALA A 11 4.60 -5.79 -4.10
CA ALA A 11 3.34 -6.32 -4.61
C ALA A 11 2.20 -5.27 -4.63
N HIS A 12 2.26 -4.26 -3.77
CA HIS A 12 1.22 -3.24 -3.63
C HIS A 12 1.59 -1.89 -4.25
N LYS A 13 2.82 -1.71 -4.77
CA LYS A 13 3.27 -0.43 -5.35
C LYS A 13 2.36 0.08 -6.47
N THR A 14 1.89 -0.79 -7.37
CA THR A 14 0.98 -0.39 -8.45
C THR A 14 -0.37 0.07 -7.92
N ALA A 15 -0.93 -0.64 -6.93
CA ALA A 15 -2.18 -0.24 -6.29
C ALA A 15 -2.01 1.09 -5.53
N ALA A 16 -0.89 1.26 -4.83
CA ALA A 16 -0.55 2.51 -4.14
C ALA A 16 -0.40 3.69 -5.11
N LEU A 17 0.27 3.50 -6.25
CA LEU A 17 0.39 4.52 -7.29
C LEU A 17 -0.99 5.01 -7.74
N VAL A 18 -1.90 4.08 -8.06
CA VAL A 18 -3.26 4.41 -8.49
C VAL A 18 -4.00 5.24 -7.43
N ARG A 19 -3.93 4.83 -6.16
CA ARG A 19 -4.56 5.60 -5.06
C ARG A 19 -3.98 7.01 -4.94
N ILE A 20 -2.67 7.13 -5.09
CA ILE A 20 -2.00 8.43 -5.03
C ILE A 20 -2.43 9.31 -6.20
N LEU A 21 -2.49 8.76 -7.42
CA LEU A 21 -2.97 9.49 -8.60
C LEU A 21 -4.42 9.96 -8.42
N ASP A 22 -5.29 9.12 -7.85
CA ASP A 22 -6.69 9.46 -7.60
C ASP A 22 -6.85 10.59 -6.56
N ILE A 23 -6.03 10.60 -5.51
CA ILE A 23 -6.08 11.66 -4.48
C ILE A 23 -5.46 12.96 -4.99
N GLU A 24 -4.27 12.88 -5.57
CA GLU A 24 -3.51 14.05 -6.03
C GLU A 24 -4.14 14.68 -7.29
N ALA A 25 -4.90 13.91 -8.06
CA ALA A 25 -5.57 14.32 -9.31
C ALA A 25 -4.68 15.19 -10.22
N PRO A 26 -3.49 14.70 -10.59
CA PRO A 26 -2.48 15.53 -11.24
C PRO A 26 -2.81 15.81 -12.71
N THR A 27 -2.53 17.03 -13.18
CA THR A 27 -2.74 17.41 -14.58
C THR A 27 -1.71 16.81 -15.54
N ALA A 28 -0.47 16.63 -15.09
CA ALA A 28 0.61 16.04 -15.88
C ALA A 28 1.66 15.44 -14.96
N THR A 29 1.94 14.15 -15.15
CA THR A 29 2.76 13.36 -14.24
C THR A 29 3.83 12.58 -14.97
N LEU A 30 5.05 12.58 -14.41
CA LEU A 30 6.15 11.73 -14.84
C LEU A 30 6.47 10.68 -13.78
N VAL A 31 6.32 9.40 -14.12
CA VAL A 31 6.60 8.26 -13.24
C VAL A 31 7.93 7.61 -13.64
N PHE A 32 8.89 7.53 -12.72
CA PHE A 32 10.18 6.89 -12.96
C PHE A 32 10.21 5.44 -12.49
N CYS A 33 10.55 4.53 -13.40
CA CYS A 33 10.76 3.10 -13.16
C CYS A 33 12.21 2.70 -13.43
N ARG A 34 12.63 1.54 -12.89
CA ARG A 34 14.01 1.06 -13.01
C ARG A 34 14.31 0.41 -14.36
N THR A 35 13.39 -0.38 -14.91
CA THR A 35 13.62 -1.18 -16.12
C THR A 35 12.61 -0.85 -17.22
N ARG A 36 12.93 -1.25 -18.47
CA ARG A 36 12.05 -1.07 -19.63
C ARG A 36 10.77 -1.92 -19.48
N ASP A 37 10.92 -3.15 -19.02
CA ASP A 37 9.79 -4.06 -18.82
C ASP A 37 8.83 -3.54 -17.74
N GLU A 38 9.37 -2.91 -16.70
CA GLU A 38 8.57 -2.28 -15.66
C GLU A 38 7.82 -1.06 -16.19
N VAL A 39 8.45 -0.25 -17.05
CA VAL A 39 7.76 0.84 -17.75
C VAL A 39 6.57 0.28 -18.54
N ASN A 40 6.78 -0.73 -19.38
CA ASN A 40 5.72 -1.27 -20.24
C ASN A 40 4.60 -1.91 -19.42
N THR A 41 4.94 -2.78 -18.47
CA THR A 41 3.97 -3.46 -17.61
C THR A 41 3.13 -2.46 -16.81
N LEU A 42 3.77 -1.41 -16.28
CA LEU A 42 3.08 -0.38 -15.51
C LEU A 42 2.19 0.48 -16.42
N THR A 43 2.68 0.89 -17.59
CA THR A 43 1.89 1.63 -18.58
C THR A 43 0.64 0.84 -18.98
N ASP A 44 0.77 -0.44 -19.32
CA ASP A 44 -0.37 -1.29 -19.69
C ASP A 44 -1.36 -1.44 -18.54
N THR A 45 -0.86 -1.64 -17.32
CA THR A 45 -1.71 -1.75 -16.12
C THR A 45 -2.49 -0.45 -15.85
N LEU A 46 -1.86 0.70 -16.06
CA LEU A 46 -2.50 2.01 -15.84
C LEU A 46 -3.51 2.33 -16.94
N ASN A 47 -3.20 2.02 -18.20
CA ASN A 47 -4.16 2.13 -19.30
C ASN A 47 -5.37 1.22 -19.09
N GLY A 48 -5.17 -0.01 -18.62
CA GLY A 48 -6.25 -0.94 -18.27
C GLY A 48 -7.15 -0.45 -17.12
N ARG A 49 -6.71 0.57 -16.37
CA ARG A 49 -7.47 1.25 -15.31
C ARG A 49 -8.05 2.60 -15.72
N GLY A 50 -7.92 2.97 -17.00
CA GLY A 50 -8.50 4.20 -17.57
C GLY A 50 -7.61 5.44 -17.52
N TYR A 51 -6.36 5.35 -17.05
CA TYR A 51 -5.41 6.46 -17.17
C TYR A 51 -4.90 6.55 -18.60
N ARG A 52 -4.60 7.76 -19.09
CA ARG A 52 -3.95 7.94 -20.40
C ARG A 52 -2.44 7.95 -20.18
N ALA A 53 -1.87 6.75 -20.12
CA ALA A 53 -0.46 6.52 -19.83
C ALA A 53 0.35 6.24 -21.10
N ALA A 54 1.52 6.87 -21.23
CA ALA A 54 2.49 6.58 -22.29
C ALA A 54 3.82 6.08 -21.73
N ALA A 55 4.43 5.12 -22.41
CA ALA A 55 5.74 4.58 -22.08
C ALA A 55 6.86 5.40 -22.75
N LEU A 56 7.95 5.67 -22.01
CA LEU A 56 9.14 6.34 -22.51
C LEU A 56 10.42 5.67 -21.99
N HIS A 57 11.01 4.80 -22.79
CA HIS A 57 12.25 4.09 -22.45
C HIS A 57 13.19 3.97 -23.67
N GLY A 58 14.42 3.48 -23.48
CA GLY A 58 15.42 3.42 -24.57
C GLY A 58 15.17 2.41 -25.70
N GLY A 59 13.95 1.86 -25.80
CA GLY A 59 13.49 1.06 -26.95
C GLY A 59 12.41 1.79 -27.76
N VAL A 60 11.99 2.96 -27.31
CA VAL A 60 11.09 3.87 -28.02
C VAL A 60 11.94 4.65 -29.03
N ASP A 61 11.54 4.65 -30.29
CA ASP A 61 12.24 5.40 -31.33
C ASP A 61 12.08 6.92 -31.15
N GLN A 62 12.89 7.71 -31.86
CA GLN A 62 12.91 9.16 -31.71
C GLN A 62 11.58 9.82 -32.11
N ASN A 63 10.91 9.34 -33.17
CA ASN A 63 9.63 9.88 -33.61
C ASN A 63 8.51 9.58 -32.60
N GLN A 64 8.51 8.38 -32.04
CA GLN A 64 7.57 7.97 -31.01
C GLN A 64 7.80 8.76 -29.72
N ARG A 65 9.06 9.00 -29.34
CA ARG A 65 9.43 9.89 -28.22
C ARG A 65 8.82 11.28 -28.41
N GLU A 66 9.02 11.90 -29.57
CA GLU A 66 8.51 13.24 -29.85
C GLU A 66 6.97 13.29 -29.76
N ARG A 67 6.28 12.27 -30.29
CA ARG A 67 4.82 12.16 -30.17
C ARG A 67 4.35 12.04 -28.73
N VAL A 68 5.03 11.25 -27.90
CA VAL A 68 4.69 11.11 -26.47
C VAL A 68 4.83 12.45 -25.75
N ILE A 69 5.91 13.18 -26.04
CA ILE A 69 6.17 14.49 -25.45
C ILE A 69 5.11 15.50 -25.88
N GLU A 70 4.75 15.53 -27.17
CA GLU A 70 3.73 16.44 -27.68
C GLU A 70 2.33 16.13 -27.13
N ARG A 71 2.00 14.84 -26.97
CA ARG A 71 0.76 14.41 -26.31
C ARG A 71 0.71 14.82 -24.84
N LEU A 72 1.85 14.78 -24.14
CA LEU A 72 1.93 15.26 -22.75
C LEU A 72 1.78 16.78 -22.68
N ARG A 73 2.38 17.52 -23.61
CA ARG A 73 2.27 18.99 -23.68
C ARG A 73 0.84 19.45 -24.00
N SER A 74 0.16 18.77 -24.91
CA SER A 74 -1.22 19.06 -25.30
C SER A 74 -2.28 18.56 -24.32
N GLY A 75 -1.92 17.76 -23.31
CA GLY A 75 -2.87 17.17 -22.37
C GLY A 75 -3.66 15.97 -22.93
N ALA A 76 -3.32 15.49 -24.13
CA ALA A 76 -3.85 14.24 -24.70
C ALA A 76 -3.35 13.00 -23.94
N THR A 77 -2.30 13.16 -23.14
CA THR A 77 -1.76 12.17 -22.21
C THR A 77 -1.32 12.92 -20.97
N ASP A 78 -1.73 12.45 -19.81
CA ASP A 78 -1.54 13.09 -18.50
C ASP A 78 -0.53 12.32 -17.65
N LEU A 79 -0.10 11.14 -18.11
CA LEU A 79 0.88 10.30 -17.43
C LEU A 79 1.94 9.76 -18.39
N VAL A 80 3.22 9.99 -18.09
CA VAL A 80 4.34 9.33 -18.76
C VAL A 80 5.08 8.45 -17.78
N VAL A 81 5.25 7.17 -18.10
CA VAL A 81 6.08 6.23 -17.35
C VAL A 81 7.41 6.08 -18.07
N ALA A 82 8.52 6.31 -17.37
CA ALA A 82 9.82 6.41 -18.01
C ALA A 82 10.98 5.79 -17.21
N THR A 83 12.07 5.49 -17.91
CA THR A 83 13.37 5.23 -17.27
C THR A 83 14.19 6.51 -17.18
N ASP A 84 15.19 6.55 -16.27
CA ASP A 84 16.06 7.72 -16.10
C ASP A 84 16.71 8.19 -17.41
N VAL A 85 17.24 7.24 -18.19
CA VAL A 85 17.93 7.55 -19.46
C VAL A 85 16.99 8.21 -20.44
N ALA A 86 15.75 7.70 -20.56
CA ALA A 86 14.79 8.22 -21.52
C ALA A 86 14.17 9.54 -21.06
N ALA A 87 14.05 9.80 -19.77
CA ALA A 87 13.53 11.08 -19.27
C ALA A 87 14.58 12.21 -19.23
N ARG A 88 15.86 11.93 -19.54
CA ARG A 88 16.86 13.00 -19.73
C ARG A 88 16.46 13.89 -20.90
N GLY A 89 16.72 15.19 -20.76
CA GLY A 89 16.33 16.19 -21.77
C GLY A 89 14.82 16.34 -21.98
N LEU A 90 13.98 15.70 -21.16
CA LEU A 90 12.54 15.96 -21.19
C LEU A 90 12.30 17.36 -20.62
N ASP A 91 11.89 18.28 -21.49
CA ASP A 91 11.55 19.66 -21.14
C ASP A 91 10.05 19.88 -21.37
N VAL A 92 9.29 19.56 -20.33
CA VAL A 92 7.84 19.68 -20.31
C VAL A 92 7.49 20.53 -19.13
N ASP A 93 7.20 21.80 -19.41
CA ASP A 93 6.84 22.76 -18.39
C ASP A 93 5.58 22.32 -17.65
N SER A 94 4.57 21.77 -18.32
CA SER A 94 3.27 21.44 -17.71
C SER A 94 3.31 20.40 -16.58
N LEU A 95 4.44 19.73 -16.32
CA LEU A 95 4.57 18.75 -15.24
C LEU A 95 4.23 19.35 -13.87
N THR A 96 3.22 18.77 -13.22
CA THR A 96 2.85 19.10 -11.84
C THR A 96 3.40 18.08 -10.85
N HIS A 97 3.55 16.83 -11.28
CA HIS A 97 3.94 15.72 -10.43
C HIS A 97 5.09 14.89 -11.01
N VAL A 98 6.03 14.52 -10.14
CA VAL A 98 7.02 13.47 -10.37
C VAL A 98 6.79 12.36 -9.37
N ILE A 99 6.73 11.12 -9.84
CA ILE A 99 6.59 9.95 -8.98
C ILE A 99 7.77 9.02 -9.21
N ASN A 100 8.56 8.80 -8.17
CA ASN A 100 9.55 7.72 -8.14
C ASN A 100 8.83 6.43 -7.77
N PHE A 101 8.53 5.58 -8.75
CA PHE A 101 7.93 4.27 -8.48
C PHE A 101 8.92 3.36 -7.73
N ASP A 102 10.20 3.55 -7.99
CA ASP A 102 11.30 3.01 -7.19
C ASP A 102 12.23 4.11 -6.69
N VAL A 103 12.73 3.93 -5.46
CA VAL A 103 13.75 4.80 -4.90
C VAL A 103 15.00 4.73 -5.79
N PRO A 104 15.51 5.86 -6.30
CA PRO A 104 16.70 5.86 -7.13
C PRO A 104 17.91 5.34 -6.34
N SER A 105 18.77 4.56 -7.01
CA SER A 105 19.97 3.96 -6.40
C SER A 105 21.03 5.01 -6.02
N ALA A 106 21.07 6.11 -6.75
CA ALA A 106 22.00 7.23 -6.53
C ALA A 106 21.23 8.51 -6.19
N THR A 107 21.75 9.28 -5.22
CA THR A 107 21.11 10.53 -4.78
C THR A 107 21.04 11.58 -5.88
N GLU A 108 22.06 11.68 -6.73
CA GLU A 108 22.05 12.62 -7.87
C GLU A 108 20.89 12.32 -8.82
N SER A 109 20.54 11.04 -9.00
CA SER A 109 19.39 10.64 -9.80
C SER A 109 18.09 11.14 -9.17
N TYR A 110 17.95 11.09 -7.84
CA TYR A 110 16.80 11.68 -7.14
C TYR A 110 16.65 13.17 -7.48
N VAL A 111 17.72 13.95 -7.36
CA VAL A 111 17.70 15.40 -7.64
C VAL A 111 17.31 15.66 -9.11
N HIS A 112 17.88 14.91 -10.06
CA HIS A 112 17.55 15.04 -11.48
C HIS A 112 16.10 14.66 -11.83
N ARG A 113 15.53 13.68 -11.11
CA ARG A 113 14.13 13.26 -11.29
C ARG A 113 13.18 14.32 -10.77
N ILE A 114 13.37 14.77 -9.53
CA ILE A 114 12.47 15.74 -8.91
C ILE A 114 12.61 17.13 -9.54
N GLY A 115 13.78 17.47 -10.08
CA GLY A 115 14.02 18.72 -10.83
C GLY A 115 13.27 18.83 -12.17
N ARG A 116 12.37 17.89 -12.49
CA ARG A 116 11.43 17.97 -13.61
C ARG A 116 10.19 18.79 -13.30
N VAL A 117 9.86 18.96 -12.02
CA VAL A 117 8.74 19.80 -11.56
C VAL A 117 9.25 21.00 -10.78
N GLY A 118 8.36 21.95 -10.48
CA GLY A 118 8.70 23.11 -9.67
C GLY A 118 9.65 24.11 -10.35
N ARG A 119 9.70 24.09 -11.68
CA ARG A 119 10.48 25.03 -12.50
C ARG A 119 9.78 26.38 -12.63
N ALA A 120 10.56 27.44 -12.82
CA ALA A 120 10.05 28.80 -13.03
C ALA A 120 9.07 29.29 -11.95
N GLY A 121 9.31 28.95 -10.68
CA GLY A 121 8.49 29.39 -9.55
C GLY A 121 7.15 28.67 -9.39
N ARG A 122 6.82 27.71 -10.25
CA ARG A 122 5.56 26.95 -10.16
C ARG A 122 5.59 25.95 -9.01
N ALA A 123 4.41 25.64 -8.47
CA ALA A 123 4.27 24.55 -7.51
C ALA A 123 4.60 23.22 -8.20
N GLY A 124 5.16 22.29 -7.43
CA GLY A 124 5.52 20.97 -7.92
C GLY A 124 5.54 19.98 -6.76
N VAL A 125 5.15 18.75 -7.06
CA VAL A 125 5.04 17.65 -6.09
C VAL A 125 5.95 16.52 -6.55
N ALA A 126 6.81 16.03 -5.65
CA ALA A 126 7.54 14.78 -5.85
C ALA A 126 7.12 13.74 -4.82
N ILE A 127 6.72 12.58 -5.30
CA ILE A 127 6.29 11.45 -4.48
C ILE A 127 7.26 10.29 -4.71
N THR A 128 7.63 9.58 -3.66
CA THR A 128 8.51 8.42 -3.76
C THR A 128 7.89 7.19 -3.10
N LEU A 129 7.73 6.12 -3.88
CA LEU A 129 7.34 4.81 -3.36
C LEU A 129 8.59 4.02 -2.99
N ALA A 130 8.70 3.67 -1.71
CA ALA A 130 9.83 2.91 -1.19
C ALA A 130 9.37 1.57 -0.63
N GLU A 131 10.08 0.50 -0.97
CA GLU A 131 9.91 -0.76 -0.24
C GLU A 131 10.46 -0.62 1.19
N PRO A 132 10.02 -1.45 2.16
CA PRO A 132 10.55 -1.41 3.52
C PRO A 132 12.08 -1.51 3.60
N ARG A 133 12.70 -2.28 2.69
CA ARG A 133 14.16 -2.41 2.55
C ARG A 133 14.85 -1.15 2.01
N GLU A 134 14.14 -0.31 1.26
CA GLU A 134 14.65 0.92 0.64
C GLU A 134 14.58 2.13 1.61
N HIS A 135 14.03 1.97 2.82
CA HIS A 135 13.91 3.06 3.81
C HIS A 135 15.27 3.72 4.14
N ARG A 136 16.37 2.96 4.18
CA ARG A 136 17.72 3.53 4.40
C ARG A 136 18.18 4.44 3.26
N MET A 137 17.72 4.18 2.05
CA MET A 137 18.06 4.98 0.87
C MET A 137 17.39 6.36 0.95
N ILE A 138 16.12 6.44 1.39
CA ILE A 138 15.45 7.72 1.66
C ILE A 138 16.27 8.57 2.64
N LYS A 139 16.66 8.00 3.79
CA LYS A 139 17.48 8.72 4.79
C LYS A 139 18.83 9.19 4.25
N THR A 140 19.38 8.47 3.27
CA THR A 140 20.63 8.85 2.62
C THR A 140 20.42 10.01 1.67
N ILE A 141 19.33 10.00 0.91
CA ILE A 141 18.91 11.12 0.08
C ILE A 141 18.72 12.37 0.96
N GLU A 142 17.95 12.30 2.05
CA GLU A 142 17.72 13.43 2.95
C GLU A 142 19.02 14.04 3.49
N ARG A 143 19.99 13.20 3.89
CA ARG A 143 21.27 13.67 4.44
C ARG A 143 22.09 14.44 3.41
N VAL A 144 22.09 13.98 2.16
CA VAL A 144 22.89 14.58 1.08
C VAL A 144 22.20 15.81 0.50
N THR A 145 20.87 15.80 0.37
CA THR A 145 20.11 16.94 -0.15
C THR A 145 19.83 18.01 0.92
N GLY A 146 20.05 17.69 2.20
CA GLY A 146 19.71 18.56 3.33
C GLY A 146 18.20 18.79 3.49
N THR A 147 17.37 18.06 2.77
CA THR A 147 15.90 18.25 2.74
C THR A 147 15.21 17.05 3.34
N ARG A 148 14.28 17.26 4.27
CA ARG A 148 13.46 16.18 4.82
C ARG A 148 12.40 15.73 3.81
N ILE A 149 12.22 14.42 3.73
CA ILE A 149 11.20 13.76 2.92
C ILE A 149 10.24 13.06 3.89
N PRO A 150 9.11 13.69 4.27
CA PRO A 150 8.15 13.09 5.19
C PRO A 150 7.65 11.75 4.64
N ILE A 151 7.67 10.74 5.50
CA ILE A 151 7.02 9.45 5.22
C ILE A 151 5.58 9.55 5.70
N GLU A 152 4.65 9.55 4.75
CA GLU A 152 3.21 9.64 5.00
C GLU A 152 2.55 8.27 4.91
N LYS A 153 1.32 8.18 5.40
CA LYS A 153 0.48 6.99 5.24
C LYS A 153 -0.18 7.04 3.87
N LEU A 154 -0.27 5.87 3.22
CA LEU A 154 -1.04 5.78 1.99
C LEU A 154 -2.51 6.16 2.26
N PRO A 155 -3.15 6.87 1.31
CA PRO A 155 -4.58 7.11 1.38
C PRO A 155 -5.37 5.81 1.50
N THR A 156 -6.35 5.84 2.40
CA THR A 156 -7.29 4.74 2.64
C THR A 156 -8.39 4.74 1.58
N LEU A 157 -9.19 3.66 1.54
CA LEU A 157 -10.38 3.62 0.69
C LEU A 157 -11.40 4.69 1.08
N ALA A 158 -11.53 4.98 2.38
CA ALA A 158 -12.39 6.05 2.88
C ALA A 158 -11.94 7.43 2.38
N ASP A 159 -10.63 7.67 2.32
CA ASP A 159 -10.07 8.92 1.78
C ASP A 159 -10.40 9.07 0.28
N LEU A 160 -10.30 7.97 -0.48
CA LEU A 160 -10.67 7.96 -1.90
C LEU A 160 -12.16 8.23 -2.12
N HIS A 161 -13.02 7.59 -1.32
CA HIS A 161 -14.46 7.81 -1.40
C HIS A 161 -14.80 9.28 -1.10
N THR A 162 -14.21 9.83 -0.04
CA THR A 162 -14.38 11.24 0.34
C THR A 162 -13.94 12.15 -0.81
N ARG A 163 -12.75 11.92 -1.37
CA ARG A 163 -12.22 12.71 -2.48
C ARG A 163 -13.10 12.65 -3.72
N ARG A 164 -13.60 11.47 -4.08
CA ARG A 164 -14.51 11.29 -5.22
C ARG A 164 -15.84 12.02 -5.01
N LEU A 165 -16.37 12.00 -3.79
CA LEU A 165 -17.58 12.77 -3.44
C LEU A 165 -17.33 14.28 -3.56
N GLU A 166 -16.17 14.78 -3.11
CA GLU A 166 -15.79 16.19 -3.31
C GLU A 166 -15.72 16.56 -4.79
N MET A 167 -15.13 15.72 -5.64
CA MET A 167 -15.07 15.94 -7.08
C MET A 167 -16.46 15.92 -7.72
N THR A 168 -17.32 14.97 -7.31
CA THR A 168 -18.71 14.90 -7.78
C THR A 168 -19.45 16.19 -7.43
N ARG A 169 -19.28 16.68 -6.19
CA ARG A 169 -19.85 17.95 -5.76
C ARG A 169 -19.35 19.13 -6.58
N ALA A 170 -18.04 19.19 -6.85
CA ALA A 170 -17.47 20.26 -7.66
C ALA A 170 -18.03 20.27 -9.09
N ALA A 171 -18.10 19.09 -9.73
CA ALA A 171 -18.69 18.94 -11.06
C ALA A 171 -20.18 19.32 -11.08
N LEU A 172 -20.92 18.98 -10.03
CA LEU A 172 -22.32 19.41 -9.89
C LEU A 172 -22.43 20.93 -9.76
N ILE A 173 -21.57 21.59 -8.99
CA ILE A 173 -21.57 23.06 -8.87
C ILE A 173 -21.29 23.71 -10.23
N GLU A 174 -20.35 23.17 -11.00
CA GLU A 174 -20.03 23.66 -12.35
C GLU A 174 -21.21 23.44 -13.31
N SER A 175 -21.81 22.25 -13.30
CA SER A 175 -22.99 21.96 -14.12
C SER A 175 -24.21 22.80 -13.73
N LEU A 176 -24.39 23.11 -12.45
CA LEU A 176 -25.45 24.01 -11.98
C LEU A 176 -25.25 25.47 -12.41
N ALA A 177 -24.01 25.87 -12.71
CA ALA A 177 -23.69 27.19 -13.25
C ALA A 177 -23.83 27.25 -14.78
N ALA A 178 -24.00 26.11 -15.45
CA ALA A 178 -24.26 26.06 -16.88
C ALA A 178 -25.75 26.35 -17.17
N ASP A 179 -26.01 27.03 -18.29
CA ASP A 179 -27.35 27.52 -18.68
C ASP A 179 -28.10 26.53 -19.59
N ASP A 180 -27.94 25.23 -19.35
CA ASP A 180 -28.47 24.14 -20.20
C ASP A 180 -29.38 23.15 -19.47
N LEU A 181 -29.69 23.42 -18.20
CA LEU A 181 -30.46 22.50 -17.34
C LEU A 181 -31.94 22.40 -17.69
N ASP A 182 -32.51 23.39 -18.39
CA ASP A 182 -33.92 23.39 -18.79
C ASP A 182 -34.30 22.16 -19.63
N THR A 183 -33.35 21.62 -20.39
CA THR A 183 -33.55 20.40 -21.19
C THR A 183 -33.89 19.18 -20.32
N PHE A 184 -33.41 19.14 -19.07
CA PHE A 184 -33.61 18.02 -18.14
C PHE A 184 -34.83 18.21 -17.25
N ARG A 185 -35.48 19.39 -17.29
CA ARG A 185 -36.60 19.72 -16.41
C ARG A 185 -37.78 18.77 -16.57
N ALA A 186 -38.13 18.41 -17.82
CA ALA A 186 -39.22 17.48 -18.09
C ALA A 186 -39.02 16.10 -17.43
N VAL A 187 -37.76 15.65 -17.28
CA VAL A 187 -37.43 14.38 -16.62
C VAL A 187 -37.65 14.51 -15.11
N VAL A 188 -37.16 15.60 -14.51
CA VAL A 188 -37.31 15.84 -13.06
C VAL A 188 -38.78 16.04 -12.69
N ASP A 189 -39.53 16.80 -13.47
CA ASP A 189 -40.96 17.06 -13.24
C ASP A 189 -41.75 15.74 -13.27
N SER A 190 -41.51 14.87 -14.26
CA SER A 190 -42.15 13.54 -14.33
C SER A 190 -41.79 12.63 -13.16
N LEU A 191 -40.52 12.62 -12.72
CA LEU A 191 -40.11 11.83 -11.55
C LEU A 191 -40.69 12.38 -10.25
N SER A 192 -40.92 13.69 -10.17
CA SER A 192 -41.45 14.37 -8.98
C SER A 192 -42.94 14.08 -8.71
N GLU A 193 -43.65 13.47 -9.67
CA GLU A 193 -45.02 12.98 -9.47
C GLU A 193 -45.07 11.83 -8.47
N ASP A 194 -44.07 10.95 -8.49
CA ASP A 194 -44.02 9.70 -7.70
C ASP A 194 -42.93 9.71 -6.60
N HIS A 195 -41.96 10.64 -6.67
CA HIS A 195 -40.78 10.65 -5.80
C HIS A 195 -40.48 12.04 -5.23
N ASP A 196 -39.87 12.06 -4.04
CA ASP A 196 -39.40 13.31 -3.44
C ASP A 196 -38.18 13.87 -4.21
N VAL A 197 -38.11 15.21 -4.33
CA VAL A 197 -37.05 15.90 -5.07
C VAL A 197 -35.66 15.61 -4.48
N VAL A 198 -35.56 15.42 -3.16
CA VAL A 198 -34.31 15.02 -2.50
C VAL A 198 -33.94 13.59 -2.87
N GLU A 199 -34.88 12.65 -2.95
CA GLU A 199 -34.61 11.28 -3.38
C GLU A 199 -34.12 11.22 -4.84
N ILE A 200 -34.74 12.02 -5.72
CA ILE A 200 -34.30 12.17 -7.12
C ILE A 200 -32.88 12.74 -7.16
N ALA A 201 -32.60 13.81 -6.39
CA ALA A 201 -31.27 14.41 -6.32
C ALA A 201 -30.22 13.41 -5.79
N LEU A 202 -30.55 12.62 -4.76
CA LEU A 202 -29.66 11.57 -4.23
C LEU A 202 -29.35 10.50 -5.28
N ALA A 203 -30.36 10.07 -6.04
CA ALA A 203 -30.16 9.11 -7.13
C ALA A 203 -29.28 9.68 -8.25
N ALA A 204 -29.49 10.95 -8.61
CA ALA A 204 -28.67 11.65 -9.61
C ALA A 204 -27.22 11.81 -9.15
N VAL A 205 -26.98 12.20 -7.89
CA VAL A 205 -25.63 12.29 -7.30
C VAL A 205 -24.95 10.93 -7.32
N ARG A 206 -25.66 9.84 -6.97
CA ARG A 206 -25.11 8.48 -7.03
C ARG A 206 -24.69 8.11 -8.45
N LEU A 207 -25.56 8.33 -9.43
CA LEU A 207 -25.27 8.03 -10.84
C LEU A 207 -24.08 8.85 -11.37
N ALA A 208 -24.01 10.14 -11.04
CA ALA A 208 -22.90 11.00 -11.41
C ALA A 208 -21.58 10.53 -10.76
N HIS A 209 -21.63 10.15 -9.48
CA HIS A 209 -20.48 9.61 -8.76
C HIS A 209 -19.97 8.30 -9.36
N GLU A 210 -20.88 7.39 -9.71
CA GLU A 210 -20.57 6.10 -10.34
C GLU A 210 -20.01 6.27 -11.77
N ALA A 211 -20.57 7.19 -12.56
CA ALA A 211 -20.11 7.47 -13.91
C ALA A 211 -18.68 8.04 -13.97
N THR A 212 -18.27 8.77 -12.93
CA THR A 212 -16.93 9.36 -12.83
C THR A 212 -15.89 8.37 -12.25
N GLY A 213 -16.35 7.25 -11.70
CA GLY A 213 -15.50 6.26 -11.02
C GLY A 213 -15.01 5.15 -11.95
N GLY A 214 -13.73 5.17 -12.31
CA GLY A 214 -13.03 3.96 -12.74
C GLY A 214 -12.97 2.93 -11.59
N PRO A 215 -12.86 1.62 -11.89
CA PRO A 215 -12.84 0.57 -10.87
C PRO A 215 -11.69 0.84 -9.89
N VAL A 216 -12.03 1.23 -8.65
CA VAL A 216 -11.03 1.26 -7.57
C VAL A 216 -10.61 -0.17 -7.39
N ALA A 217 -9.32 -0.43 -7.47
CA ALA A 217 -8.81 -1.67 -6.94
C ALA A 217 -9.05 -1.65 -5.42
N GLU A 218 -10.09 -2.35 -4.96
CA GLU A 218 -10.44 -2.62 -3.55
C GLU A 218 -9.37 -3.45 -2.82
N VAL A 219 -8.14 -3.47 -3.33
CA VAL A 219 -7.04 -4.23 -2.74
C VAL A 219 -6.59 -3.51 -1.47
N GLU A 220 -6.96 -4.01 -0.29
CA GLU A 220 -6.38 -3.52 0.95
C GLU A 220 -4.84 -3.59 0.89
N ILE A 221 -4.19 -2.47 1.22
CA ILE A 221 -2.73 -2.36 1.25
C ILE A 221 -2.35 -2.30 2.73
N PRO A 222 -1.63 -3.30 3.26
CA PRO A 222 -1.18 -3.27 4.64
C PRO A 222 -0.28 -2.05 4.94
N ASP A 223 -0.44 -1.45 6.13
CA ASP A 223 0.45 -0.39 6.62
C ASP A 223 1.79 -1.02 7.04
N GLU A 224 2.69 -1.20 6.07
CA GLU A 224 4.05 -1.70 6.32
C GLU A 224 4.97 -0.58 6.79
N ARG A 225 4.76 -0.10 8.03
CA ARG A 225 5.82 0.62 8.72
C ARG A 225 6.94 -0.37 9.05
N ALA A 226 8.15 -0.10 8.55
CA ALA A 226 9.35 -0.74 9.07
C ALA A 226 9.33 -0.60 10.61
N PRO A 227 9.60 -1.67 11.38
CA PRO A 227 9.65 -1.54 12.83
C PRO A 227 10.67 -0.45 13.15
N SER A 228 10.19 0.63 13.77
CA SER A 228 11.04 1.66 14.33
C SER A 228 11.87 0.97 15.41
N GLY A 229 13.06 0.52 15.03
CA GLY A 229 14.09 0.06 15.93
C GLY A 229 14.64 1.27 16.68
N ASP A 230 13.83 1.85 17.58
CA ASP A 230 14.33 2.63 18.69
C ASP A 230 14.41 1.71 19.90
N ARG A 231 15.46 0.89 19.91
CA ARG A 231 15.95 0.21 21.13
C ARG A 231 17.25 0.86 21.60
N SER A 232 17.33 2.18 21.50
CA SER A 232 18.47 2.95 22.00
C SER A 232 17.99 3.96 23.05
N LYS A 233 17.58 3.45 24.22
CA LYS A 233 17.54 4.17 25.50
C LYS A 233 17.02 3.22 26.58
N ASP A 234 17.84 2.28 27.01
CA ASP A 234 17.93 1.92 28.43
C ASP A 234 19.11 0.96 28.68
N ARG A 235 20.30 1.52 28.87
CA ARG A 235 21.31 0.90 29.74
C ARG A 235 21.96 2.02 30.52
N GLY A 236 21.44 2.17 31.73
CA GLY A 236 21.94 3.06 32.75
C GLY A 236 23.44 2.91 32.97
N SER A 237 24.01 4.06 33.30
CA SER A 237 25.18 4.23 34.13
C SER A 237 25.37 3.10 35.14
N ASP A 238 26.50 2.40 35.06
CA ASP A 238 27.29 2.01 36.22
C ASP A 238 28.68 1.57 35.74
N ARG A 239 29.59 2.54 35.73
CA ARG A 239 31.04 2.31 35.64
C ARG A 239 31.59 2.42 37.06
N PRO A 240 32.05 1.34 37.70
CA PRO A 240 32.97 1.47 38.81
C PRO A 240 34.37 1.71 38.22
N LYS A 241 34.99 2.82 38.62
CA LYS A 241 36.44 3.01 38.55
C LYS A 241 37.11 1.91 39.38
N ARG A 242 38.12 1.25 38.82
CA ARG A 242 39.11 0.55 39.65
C ARG A 242 40.50 0.81 39.08
N ASP A 243 41.25 1.58 39.85
CA ASP A 243 42.67 1.83 39.69
C ASP A 243 43.49 0.55 39.91
N GLY A 244 44.67 0.50 39.28
CA GLY A 244 45.84 -0.17 39.87
C GLY A 244 46.33 -1.47 39.24
N ASP A 245 47.24 -1.31 38.28
CA ASP A 245 48.62 -1.84 38.31
C ASP A 245 48.93 -3.35 38.07
N ARG A 246 50.04 -3.53 37.32
CA ARG A 246 50.94 -4.71 37.16
C ARG A 246 50.62 -5.78 36.11
N GLY A 247 51.28 -5.62 34.96
CA GLY A 247 52.46 -6.41 34.59
C GLY A 247 52.29 -7.91 34.33
N GLY A 248 52.67 -8.36 33.13
CA GLY A 248 52.84 -9.78 32.84
C GLY A 248 53.05 -10.10 31.36
N ASP A 249 54.33 -10.25 31.00
CA ASP A 249 54.87 -10.68 29.72
C ASP A 249 54.50 -12.11 29.28
N ARG A 250 54.35 -12.28 27.94
CA ARG A 250 54.65 -13.47 27.10
C ARG A 250 53.70 -14.72 27.14
N PRO A 251 53.79 -15.65 26.16
CA PRO A 251 53.74 -15.47 24.69
C PRO A 251 52.85 -16.55 23.99
N LYS A 252 52.78 -16.47 22.65
CA LYS A 252 52.14 -17.41 21.71
C LYS A 252 52.77 -18.82 21.72
N ASP A 253 51.93 -19.86 21.56
CA ASP A 253 52.21 -21.10 20.79
C ASP A 253 50.87 -21.81 20.50
N ARG A 254 50.48 -21.99 19.23
CA ARG A 254 50.76 -23.12 18.30
C ARG A 254 50.08 -24.45 18.65
N GLY A 255 49.08 -24.79 17.82
CA GLY A 255 48.96 -26.12 17.20
C GLY A 255 48.19 -27.21 17.98
N GLY A 256 47.21 -27.81 17.31
CA GLY A 256 46.58 -29.06 17.77
C GLY A 256 45.32 -29.44 17.01
N ASP A 257 45.48 -30.20 15.93
CA ASP A 257 44.44 -30.87 15.16
C ASP A 257 43.74 -32.02 15.90
N ARG A 258 42.51 -32.34 15.45
CA ARG A 258 41.71 -33.60 15.55
C ARG A 258 40.60 -33.67 16.65
N PRO A 259 39.59 -34.56 16.51
CA PRO A 259 38.41 -34.37 15.65
C PRO A 259 37.07 -34.62 16.42
N LYS A 260 35.95 -34.34 15.72
CA LYS A 260 34.56 -34.82 15.90
C LYS A 260 34.21 -35.61 17.18
N GLU A 261 33.17 -35.18 17.89
CA GLU A 261 31.88 -35.91 17.92
C GLU A 261 30.70 -35.12 18.55
N ARG A 262 29.57 -35.20 17.83
CA ARG A 262 28.15 -35.35 18.22
C ARG A 262 27.57 -34.57 19.42
N GLY A 263 26.45 -33.90 19.12
CA GLY A 263 25.26 -33.97 19.97
C GLY A 263 24.63 -32.63 20.37
N SER A 264 23.78 -32.06 19.51
CA SER A 264 22.45 -31.54 19.94
C SER A 264 21.69 -31.01 18.73
N ASP A 265 20.81 -31.88 18.23
CA ASP A 265 19.81 -31.57 17.22
C ASP A 265 18.90 -30.42 17.70
N ARG A 266 19.04 -29.26 17.06
CA ARG A 266 18.00 -28.23 17.02
C ARG A 266 17.46 -28.19 15.60
N PRO A 267 16.24 -28.70 15.33
CA PRO A 267 15.63 -28.52 14.02
C PRO A 267 15.11 -27.08 13.91
N GLY A 268 15.97 -26.20 13.39
CA GLY A 268 15.55 -24.96 12.76
C GLY A 268 14.98 -25.28 11.39
N GLY A 269 13.69 -25.03 11.20
CA GLY A 269 13.01 -25.24 9.94
C GLY A 269 11.63 -24.58 9.94
N HIS A 270 11.58 -23.25 9.79
CA HIS A 270 10.34 -22.59 9.37
C HIS A 270 10.24 -22.69 7.85
N GLY A 271 9.87 -23.90 7.40
CA GLY A 271 9.40 -24.15 6.06
C GLY A 271 8.12 -23.37 5.79
N LYS A 272 8.00 -22.93 4.52
CA LYS A 272 6.78 -22.48 3.87
C LYS A 272 5.57 -23.25 4.42
N LYS A 273 4.66 -22.58 5.13
CA LYS A 273 3.39 -23.18 5.53
C LYS A 273 2.56 -23.38 4.25
N GLY A 274 2.43 -24.64 3.85
CA GLY A 274 1.50 -25.06 2.82
C GLY A 274 0.08 -24.64 3.21
N ALA A 275 -0.61 -24.00 2.28
CA ALA A 275 -2.03 -23.75 2.39
C ALA A 275 -2.77 -25.09 2.57
N PRO A 276 -3.81 -25.17 3.41
CA PRO A 276 -4.62 -26.37 3.50
C PRO A 276 -5.31 -26.61 2.15
N SER A 277 -4.98 -27.74 1.52
CA SER A 277 -5.68 -28.24 0.34
C SER A 277 -6.97 -28.90 0.81
N GLY A 278 -8.05 -28.13 0.88
CA GLY A 278 -9.38 -28.63 1.23
C GLY A 278 -10.46 -27.56 1.06
N ASP A 279 -11.72 -28.01 1.02
CA ASP A 279 -12.91 -27.16 1.07
C ASP A 279 -12.96 -26.45 2.44
N LEU A 280 -12.38 -25.25 2.51
CA LEU A 280 -12.31 -24.40 3.70
C LEU A 280 -13.50 -23.45 3.73
N VAL A 281 -13.98 -23.15 4.93
CA VAL A 281 -14.98 -22.10 5.15
C VAL A 281 -14.50 -21.11 6.19
N ARG A 282 -14.89 -19.86 6.00
CA ARG A 282 -14.57 -18.76 6.91
C ARG A 282 -15.58 -18.71 8.04
N VAL A 283 -15.09 -18.66 9.27
CA VAL A 283 -15.87 -18.47 10.49
C VAL A 283 -15.46 -17.13 11.10
N GLN A 284 -16.42 -16.23 11.29
CA GLN A 284 -16.21 -14.92 11.90
C GLN A 284 -16.54 -14.97 13.39
N LEU A 285 -15.67 -14.37 14.21
CA LEU A 285 -15.83 -14.19 15.65
C LEU A 285 -16.01 -12.71 16.00
N ASN A 286 -16.82 -12.39 17.01
CA ASN A 286 -17.08 -11.02 17.48
C ASN A 286 -15.96 -10.38 18.33
N LEU A 287 -14.75 -10.94 18.34
CA LEU A 287 -13.62 -10.45 19.14
C LEU A 287 -12.42 -10.23 18.23
N GLY A 288 -11.72 -9.12 18.43
CA GLY A 288 -10.56 -8.68 17.63
C GLY A 288 -9.40 -8.16 18.49
N THR A 289 -8.52 -7.34 17.93
CA THR A 289 -7.33 -6.79 18.62
C THR A 289 -7.70 -5.96 19.86
N GLU A 290 -8.82 -5.23 19.86
CA GLU A 290 -9.31 -4.44 21.02
C GLU A 290 -9.63 -5.33 22.23
N ALA A 291 -10.00 -6.59 21.99
CA ALA A 291 -10.23 -7.58 23.03
C ALA A 291 -8.93 -8.30 23.46
N GLY A 292 -7.77 -7.87 22.93
CA GLY A 292 -6.46 -8.47 23.21
C GLY A 292 -6.26 -9.85 22.57
N ILE A 293 -7.06 -10.19 21.57
CA ILE A 293 -7.00 -11.51 20.91
C ILE A 293 -5.73 -11.62 20.07
N ARG A 294 -4.94 -12.65 20.34
CA ARG A 294 -3.77 -13.01 19.54
C ARG A 294 -4.07 -14.20 18.64
N PRO A 295 -3.33 -14.38 17.54
CA PRO A 295 -3.43 -15.57 16.69
C PRO A 295 -3.40 -16.90 17.46
N GLN A 296 -2.53 -17.02 18.45
CA GLN A 296 -2.38 -18.22 19.28
C GLN A 296 -3.59 -18.48 20.16
N ASP A 297 -4.31 -17.44 20.60
CA ASP A 297 -5.50 -17.57 21.43
C ASP A 297 -6.65 -18.21 20.62
N LEU A 298 -6.79 -17.83 19.35
CA LEU A 298 -7.80 -18.38 18.43
C LEU A 298 -7.48 -19.83 18.04
N VAL A 299 -6.24 -20.10 17.62
CA VAL A 299 -5.82 -21.46 17.24
C VAL A 299 -5.88 -22.39 18.44
N GLY A 300 -5.49 -21.92 19.63
CA GLY A 300 -5.55 -22.70 20.86
C GLY A 300 -6.97 -23.10 21.23
N ALA A 301 -7.92 -22.15 21.24
CA ALA A 301 -9.31 -22.43 21.59
C ALA A 301 -10.05 -23.28 20.54
N ILE A 302 -9.67 -23.23 19.28
CA ILE A 302 -10.26 -24.11 18.27
C ILE A 302 -9.64 -25.50 18.37
N ALA A 303 -8.32 -25.60 18.49
CA ALA A 303 -7.62 -26.87 18.54
C ALA A 303 -7.97 -27.68 19.80
N ASN A 304 -8.03 -27.03 20.96
CA ASN A 304 -8.33 -27.71 22.23
C ASN A 304 -9.76 -28.25 22.28
N GLU A 305 -10.75 -27.49 21.81
CA GLU A 305 -12.16 -27.87 21.91
C GLU A 305 -12.64 -28.76 20.76
N THR A 306 -12.02 -28.69 19.58
CA THR A 306 -12.44 -29.48 18.41
C THR A 306 -11.46 -30.60 18.04
N GLY A 307 -10.28 -30.66 18.66
CA GLY A 307 -9.23 -31.61 18.29
C GLY A 307 -8.60 -31.38 16.91
N LEU A 308 -8.87 -30.22 16.28
CA LEU A 308 -8.24 -29.83 15.02
C LEU A 308 -6.76 -29.52 15.24
N GLN A 309 -5.90 -29.93 14.30
CA GLN A 309 -4.49 -29.57 14.38
C GLN A 309 -4.30 -28.13 13.93
N GLY A 310 -3.38 -27.38 14.56
CA GLY A 310 -3.13 -25.97 14.23
C GLY A 310 -2.68 -25.71 12.78
N ARG A 311 -2.37 -26.77 12.02
CA ARG A 311 -2.09 -26.71 10.56
C ARG A 311 -3.36 -26.70 9.69
N GLU A 312 -4.48 -27.15 10.24
CA GLU A 312 -5.80 -27.22 9.58
C GLU A 312 -6.63 -25.95 9.83
N ILE A 313 -6.15 -25.07 10.71
CA ILE A 313 -6.79 -23.81 11.07
C ILE A 313 -5.98 -22.67 10.46
N GLY A 314 -6.53 -22.02 9.45
CA GLY A 314 -6.00 -20.79 8.89
C GLY A 314 -6.52 -19.61 9.70
N ILE A 315 -5.66 -18.65 10.03
CA ILE A 315 -6.15 -17.33 10.46
C ILE A 315 -6.09 -16.45 9.23
N THR A 316 -7.25 -15.99 8.78
CA THR A 316 -7.33 -15.11 7.62
C THR A 316 -7.20 -13.66 8.06
N GLU A 317 -7.81 -13.28 9.20
CA GLU A 317 -7.93 -11.87 9.59
C GLU A 317 -8.14 -11.70 11.10
N ILE A 318 -7.53 -10.66 11.69
CA ILE A 318 -7.84 -10.18 13.04
C ILE A 318 -7.96 -8.65 12.94
N ALA A 319 -9.20 -8.17 12.85
CA ALA A 319 -9.53 -6.74 12.87
C ALA A 319 -9.70 -6.24 14.31
N ASP A 320 -10.03 -4.96 14.49
CA ASP A 320 -10.17 -4.37 15.82
C ASP A 320 -11.31 -5.01 16.65
N ARG A 321 -12.45 -5.25 16.00
CA ARG A 321 -13.68 -5.73 16.66
C ARG A 321 -14.08 -7.16 16.34
N PHE A 322 -13.43 -7.80 15.36
CA PHE A 322 -13.76 -9.17 14.95
C PHE A 322 -12.52 -9.89 14.45
N SER A 323 -12.60 -11.22 14.38
CA SER A 323 -11.57 -12.07 13.77
C SER A 323 -12.20 -13.06 12.80
N VAL A 324 -11.45 -13.50 11.80
CA VAL A 324 -11.90 -14.50 10.83
C VAL A 324 -10.88 -15.62 10.74
N VAL A 325 -11.37 -16.85 10.91
CA VAL A 325 -10.59 -18.08 10.82
C VAL A 325 -11.14 -18.97 9.71
N GLU A 326 -10.25 -19.67 9.02
CA GLU A 326 -10.57 -20.71 8.05
C GLU A 326 -10.45 -22.07 8.72
N VAL A 327 -11.51 -22.86 8.57
CA VAL A 327 -11.58 -24.23 9.09
C VAL A 327 -12.16 -25.15 8.02
N PRO A 328 -11.88 -26.47 8.07
CA PRO A 328 -12.46 -27.42 7.13
C PRO A 328 -13.99 -27.39 7.19
N ARG A 329 -14.66 -27.31 6.02
CA ARG A 329 -16.13 -27.21 5.92
C ARG A 329 -16.87 -28.30 6.69
N LYS A 330 -16.33 -29.52 6.69
CA LYS A 330 -16.87 -30.67 7.43
C LYS A 330 -16.91 -30.46 8.95
N ARG A 331 -16.08 -29.58 9.49
CA ARG A 331 -15.91 -29.31 10.93
C ARG A 331 -16.42 -27.92 11.33
N ALA A 332 -16.94 -27.13 10.40
CA ALA A 332 -17.33 -25.75 10.65
C ALA A 332 -18.45 -25.59 11.69
N LYS A 333 -19.42 -26.52 11.70
CA LYS A 333 -20.49 -26.53 12.70
C LYS A 333 -19.94 -26.79 14.10
N ASP A 334 -19.08 -27.80 14.25
CA ASP A 334 -18.42 -28.13 15.52
C ASP A 334 -17.59 -26.95 16.03
N VAL A 335 -16.86 -26.27 15.15
CA VAL A 335 -16.05 -25.09 15.48
C VAL A 335 -16.91 -23.94 15.99
N VAL A 336 -18.05 -23.66 15.35
CA VAL A 336 -18.97 -22.61 15.82
C VAL A 336 -19.52 -22.94 17.20
N THR A 337 -20.01 -24.17 17.40
CA THR A 337 -20.54 -24.60 18.71
C THR A 337 -19.48 -24.55 19.81
N ALA A 338 -18.27 -25.03 19.51
CA ALA A 338 -17.14 -24.96 20.45
C ALA A 338 -16.83 -23.51 20.82
N LEU A 339 -16.66 -22.63 19.83
CA LEU A 339 -16.35 -21.22 20.07
C LEU A 339 -17.43 -20.52 20.87
N GLU A 340 -18.71 -20.73 20.57
CA GLU A 340 -19.83 -20.10 21.31
C GLU A 340 -19.92 -20.56 22.78
N SER A 341 -19.37 -21.73 23.10
CA SER A 341 -19.30 -22.28 24.47
C SER A 341 -18.07 -21.78 25.26
N THR A 342 -17.05 -21.24 24.59
CA THR A 342 -15.79 -20.82 25.21
C THR A 342 -15.76 -19.31 25.52
N ARG A 343 -14.91 -18.93 26.48
CA ARG A 343 -14.57 -17.53 26.75
C ARG A 343 -13.12 -17.26 26.38
N LEU A 344 -12.89 -16.25 25.54
CA LEU A 344 -11.55 -15.78 25.18
C LEU A 344 -11.26 -14.48 25.93
N ARG A 345 -10.15 -14.44 26.68
CA ARG A 345 -9.76 -13.29 27.50
C ARG A 345 -10.90 -12.78 28.42
N GLY A 346 -11.70 -13.71 28.95
CA GLY A 346 -12.84 -13.42 29.83
C GLY A 346 -14.12 -12.95 29.11
N ARG A 347 -14.10 -12.75 27.78
CA ARG A 347 -15.27 -12.31 26.99
C ARG A 347 -15.97 -13.48 26.32
N LYS A 348 -17.31 -13.42 26.24
CA LYS A 348 -18.12 -14.43 25.54
C LYS A 348 -17.92 -14.29 24.04
N VAL A 349 -17.68 -15.42 23.39
CA VAL A 349 -17.48 -15.50 21.94
C VAL A 349 -18.85 -15.74 21.27
N LYS A 350 -19.08 -15.05 20.16
CA LYS A 350 -20.14 -15.33 19.19
C LYS A 350 -19.46 -15.64 17.86
N ALA A 351 -19.79 -16.78 17.26
CA ALA A 351 -19.17 -17.25 16.03
C ALA A 351 -20.25 -17.49 14.96
N ARG A 352 -19.96 -17.17 13.69
CA ARG A 352 -20.85 -17.46 12.57
C ARG A 352 -20.08 -17.93 11.34
N VAL A 353 -20.61 -18.91 10.63
CA VAL A 353 -20.06 -19.30 9.31
C VAL A 353 -20.42 -18.21 8.30
N MET A 354 -19.43 -17.73 7.55
CA MET A 354 -19.64 -16.80 6.45
C MET A 354 -20.00 -17.60 5.19
N HIS A 355 -21.18 -17.37 4.63
CA HIS A 355 -21.55 -17.93 3.33
C HIS A 355 -20.94 -17.08 2.22
N HIS A 356 -20.19 -17.71 1.31
CA HIS A 356 -19.76 -17.09 0.06
C HIS A 356 -21.02 -16.87 -0.80
N LYS A 357 -21.39 -15.61 -1.06
CA LYS A 357 -22.24 -15.30 -2.21
C LYS A 357 -21.32 -15.41 -3.42
N GLY A 358 -21.56 -16.44 -4.23
CA GLY A 358 -20.84 -16.68 -5.48
C GLY A 358 -21.13 -15.60 -6.51
#